data_AF-B4QLN7-F1
#
_entry.id   AF-B4QLN7-F1
#
_cell.length_a   1.000
_cell.length_b   1.000
_cell.length_c   1.000
_cell.angle_alpha   90.00
_cell.angle_beta   90.00
_cell.angle_gamma   90.00
#
_symmetry.space_group_name_H-M   'P 1'
#
loop_
_entity.id
_entity.type
_entity.pdbx_description
1 polymer ?
#
loop_
_entity_poly.entity_id
_entity_poly.type
_entity_poly.pdbx_seq_one_letter_code
_entity_poly.pdbx_strand_id
1 'polypeptide(L)'
;MKVFLTILALAVASASAYESVVHPKDLPKVGKIEGRIIYYGTGTVGDNIICVRVVDGKGTCGGDSGGPLVTHDGGKLVGVTNWVSGAGCQAGHPAGFQRVTYHLDWIRDHTGIAYY
;
A
#
# COMPACT_ATOMS: atom_id res chain seq x y z
N MET A 1 18.24 31.30 -30.22
CA MET A 1 18.45 31.32 -28.75
C MET A 1 17.22 30.99 -27.89
N LYS A 2 15.97 31.18 -28.35
CA LYS A 2 14.76 30.90 -27.54
C LYS A 2 14.41 29.41 -27.36
N VAL A 3 14.85 28.53 -28.28
CA VAL A 3 14.56 27.08 -28.25
C VAL A 3 15.34 26.35 -27.14
N PHE A 4 16.54 26.82 -26.78
CA PHE A 4 17.33 26.22 -25.69
C PHE A 4 16.73 26.49 -24.31
N LEU A 5 16.10 27.66 -24.10
CA LEU A 5 15.42 27.98 -22.84
C LEU A 5 14.17 27.14 -22.61
N THR A 6 13.41 26.82 -23.66
CA THR A 6 12.19 26.00 -23.53
C THR A 6 12.49 24.55 -23.19
N ILE A 7 13.58 23.98 -23.73
CA ILE A 7 14.00 22.61 -23.42
C ILE A 7 14.52 22.52 -21.98
N LEU A 8 15.28 23.52 -21.52
CA LEU A 8 15.76 23.59 -20.15
C LEU A 8 14.60 23.75 -19.15
N ALA A 9 13.61 24.59 -19.47
CA ALA A 9 12.42 24.77 -18.63
C ALA A 9 11.58 23.48 -18.52
N LEU A 10 11.43 22.72 -19.62
CA LEU A 10 10.73 21.43 -19.59
C LEU A 10 11.48 20.37 -18.76
N ALA A 11 12.82 20.36 -18.84
CA ALA A 11 13.65 19.44 -18.06
C ALA A 11 13.67 19.77 -16.55
N VAL A 12 13.59 21.05 -16.19
CA VAL A 12 13.49 21.47 -14.78
C VAL A 12 12.08 21.20 -14.23
N ALA A 13 11.03 21.38 -15.05
CA ALA A 13 9.66 21.06 -14.64
C ALA A 13 9.45 19.54 -14.43
N SER A 14 10.06 18.68 -15.24
CA SER A 14 9.98 17.22 -15.05
C SER A 14 10.80 16.73 -13.85
N ALA A 15 11.90 17.40 -13.50
CA ALA A 15 12.67 17.09 -12.30
C ALA A 15 11.92 17.46 -11.01
N SER A 16 11.16 18.56 -11.01
CA SER A 16 10.35 18.99 -9.84
C SER A 16 9.11 18.14 -9.60
N ALA A 17 8.64 17.37 -10.58
CA ALA A 17 7.49 16.47 -10.44
C ALA A 17 7.87 15.12 -9.81
N TYR A 18 9.17 14.83 -9.68
CA TYR A 18 9.68 13.65 -8.98
C TYR A 18 10.07 14.02 -7.54
N GLU A 19 9.13 14.47 -6.72
CA GLU A 19 9.33 14.40 -5.27
C GLU A 19 7.98 14.45 -4.55
N SER A 20 7.40 13.28 -4.32
CA SER A 20 7.08 12.93 -2.95
C SER A 20 7.27 11.43 -2.81
N VAL A 21 8.54 11.02 -2.70
CA VAL A 21 8.83 9.69 -2.19
C VAL A 21 8.33 9.67 -0.75
N VAL A 22 7.12 9.15 -0.54
CA VAL A 22 6.57 8.97 0.81
C VAL A 22 7.27 7.76 1.39
N HIS A 23 8.16 7.97 2.37
CA HIS A 23 8.78 6.82 3.02
C HIS A 23 7.78 6.19 3.99
N PRO A 24 7.80 4.85 4.16
CA PRO A 24 6.90 4.16 5.09
C PRO A 24 6.92 4.69 6.53
N LYS A 25 8.05 5.27 6.95
CA LYS A 25 8.24 5.93 8.26
C LYS A 25 7.45 7.24 8.42
N ASP A 26 7.10 7.89 7.32
CA ASP A 26 6.40 9.17 7.29
C ASP A 26 4.87 8.99 7.26
N LEU A 27 4.40 7.74 7.21
CA LEU A 27 2.99 7.42 7.32
C LEU A 27 2.51 7.54 8.77
N PRO A 28 1.32 8.13 9.02
CA PRO A 28 0.75 8.23 10.35
C PRO A 28 0.47 6.85 10.94
N LYS A 29 0.72 6.73 12.25
CA LYS A 29 0.59 5.49 13.00
C LYS A 29 -0.88 5.05 13.02
N VAL A 30 -1.18 3.94 12.36
CA VAL A 30 -2.50 3.29 12.45
C VAL A 30 -2.54 2.52 13.77
N GLY A 31 -3.11 3.14 14.81
CA GLY A 31 -3.33 2.49 16.09
C GLY A 31 -4.48 1.49 15.97
N LYS A 32 -4.16 0.19 16.06
CA LYS A 32 -5.07 -0.97 16.09
C LYS A 32 -5.99 -1.08 14.86
N ILE A 33 -5.95 -2.22 14.16
CA ILE A 33 -6.92 -2.51 13.10
C ILE A 33 -8.27 -2.80 13.76
N GLU A 34 -9.13 -1.78 13.86
CA GLU A 34 -10.49 -1.93 14.41
C GLU A 34 -11.53 -1.97 13.28
N GLY A 35 -12.37 -3.01 13.30
CA GLY A 35 -13.40 -3.26 12.30
C GLY A 35 -12.92 -4.06 11.09
N ARG A 36 -13.80 -4.92 10.57
CA ARG A 36 -13.57 -5.67 9.33
C ARG A 36 -14.38 -5.02 8.22
N ILE A 37 -13.72 -4.50 7.19
CA ILE A 37 -14.39 -4.13 5.94
C ILE A 37 -14.77 -5.45 5.24
N ILE A 38 -16.06 -5.75 5.19
CA ILE A 38 -16.61 -6.94 4.51
C ILE A 38 -17.19 -6.62 3.13
N TYR A 39 -17.43 -5.34 2.83
CA TYR A 39 -17.92 -4.86 1.54
C TYR A 39 -17.07 -3.70 1.03
N TYR A 40 -16.77 -3.72 -0.27
CA TYR A 40 -16.09 -2.62 -0.97
C TYR A 40 -16.79 -2.38 -2.31
N GLY A 41 -17.42 -1.20 -2.46
CA GLY A 41 -18.33 -0.94 -3.58
C GLY A 41 -19.52 -1.91 -3.54
N THR A 42 -19.75 -2.62 -4.66
CA THR A 42 -20.78 -3.68 -4.76
C THR A 42 -20.25 -5.08 -4.45
N GLY A 43 -18.94 -5.23 -4.18
CA GLY A 43 -18.28 -6.51 -3.96
C GLY A 43 -18.14 -6.88 -2.48
N THR A 44 -17.99 -8.19 -2.22
CA THR A 44 -17.64 -8.73 -0.90
C THR A 44 -16.13 -8.90 -0.80
N VAL A 45 -15.57 -8.53 0.36
CA VAL A 45 -14.15 -8.68 0.67
C VAL A 45 -13.94 -9.98 1.43
N GLY A 46 -13.17 -10.90 0.85
CA GLY A 46 -12.87 -12.20 1.42
C GLY A 46 -12.07 -12.14 2.73
N ASP A 47 -12.16 -13.21 3.53
CA ASP A 47 -11.47 -13.37 4.82
C ASP A 47 -9.94 -13.33 4.69
N ASN A 48 -9.44 -13.66 3.50
CA ASN A 48 -8.03 -13.59 3.13
C ASN A 48 -7.52 -12.16 2.88
N ILE A 49 -8.35 -11.13 3.05
CA ILE A 49 -7.98 -9.72 2.85
C ILE A 49 -7.95 -8.96 4.18
N ILE A 50 -6.98 -8.07 4.32
CA ILE A 50 -6.95 -6.99 5.29
C ILE A 50 -7.16 -5.68 4.54
N CYS A 51 -8.15 -4.91 4.97
CA CYS A 51 -8.30 -3.53 4.51
C CYS A 51 -7.74 -2.60 5.59
N VAL A 52 -6.93 -1.64 5.17
CA VAL A 52 -6.44 -0.58 6.05
C VAL A 52 -7.07 0.74 5.63
N ARG A 53 -7.42 1.55 6.63
CA ARG A 53 -7.77 2.95 6.41
C ARG A 53 -6.52 3.67 5.89
N VAL A 54 -6.69 4.45 4.83
CA VAL A 54 -5.66 5.38 4.35
C VAL A 54 -5.82 6.72 5.06
N VAL A 55 -4.70 7.37 5.37
CA VAL A 55 -4.67 8.68 6.04
C VAL A 55 -4.19 9.72 5.04
N ASP A 56 -4.71 10.94 5.15
CA ASP A 56 -4.41 12.06 4.23
C ASP A 56 -4.67 11.75 2.75
N GLY A 57 -5.58 10.81 2.49
CA GLY A 57 -5.93 10.37 1.15
C GLY A 57 -4.93 9.40 0.52
N LYS A 58 -3.72 9.23 1.09
CA LYS A 58 -2.60 8.51 0.48
C LYS A 58 -2.59 7.04 0.88
N GLY A 59 -2.86 6.17 -0.09
CA GLY A 59 -2.80 4.72 0.02
C GLY A 59 -1.72 4.08 -0.85
N THR A 60 -1.78 2.76 -0.96
CA THR A 60 -0.97 2.01 -1.93
C THR A 60 -1.35 2.38 -3.35
N CYS A 61 -0.36 2.49 -4.23
CA CYS A 61 -0.50 2.88 -5.63
C CYS A 61 -0.11 1.73 -6.57
N GLY A 62 -0.35 1.95 -7.87
CA GLY A 62 0.20 1.07 -8.91
C GLY A 62 1.72 1.08 -8.83
N GLY A 63 2.33 -0.11 -8.76
CA GLY A 63 3.77 -0.30 -8.55
C GLY A 63 4.13 -0.86 -7.17
N ASP A 64 3.23 -0.75 -6.18
CA ASP A 64 3.46 -1.27 -4.82
C ASP A 64 3.07 -2.75 -4.63
N SER A 65 2.62 -3.41 -5.70
CA SER A 65 2.16 -4.80 -5.68
C SER A 65 3.21 -5.73 -5.06
N GLY A 66 2.79 -6.57 -4.10
CA GLY A 66 3.71 -7.43 -3.36
C GLY A 66 4.47 -6.76 -2.20
N GLY A 67 4.31 -5.44 -2.02
CA GLY A 67 4.93 -4.71 -0.92
C GLY A 67 4.43 -5.14 0.48
N PRO A 68 5.25 -4.96 1.53
CA PRO A 68 4.91 -5.42 2.87
C PRO A 68 4.02 -4.43 3.65
N LEU A 69 3.02 -4.95 4.36
CA LEU A 69 2.35 -4.27 5.46
C LEU A 69 2.86 -4.84 6.78
N VAL A 70 3.53 -4.00 7.57
CA VAL A 70 4.17 -4.41 8.84
C VAL A 70 3.56 -3.71 10.04
N THR A 71 3.49 -4.39 11.18
CA THR A 71 3.13 -3.76 12.45
C THR A 71 4.23 -2.81 12.87
N HIS A 72 3.84 -1.65 13.40
CA HIS A 72 4.79 -0.72 14.01
C HIS A 72 5.51 -1.38 15.20
N ASP A 73 4.74 -2.08 16.04
CA ASP A 73 5.28 -2.74 17.21
C ASP A 73 5.84 -4.12 16.80
N GLY A 74 7.16 -4.23 16.80
CA GLY A 74 7.89 -5.47 16.52
C GLY A 74 8.07 -5.82 15.04
N GLY A 75 7.64 -4.97 14.10
CA GLY A 75 7.95 -5.14 12.67
C GLY A 75 7.39 -6.40 12.03
N LYS A 76 6.27 -6.94 12.52
CA LYS A 76 5.72 -8.20 12.02
C LYS A 76 5.01 -7.97 10.69
N LEU A 77 5.34 -8.78 9.69
CA LEU A 77 4.63 -8.79 8.41
C LEU A 77 3.22 -9.37 8.61
N VAL A 78 2.20 -8.54 8.37
CA VAL A 78 0.79 -8.93 8.54
C VAL A 78 0.00 -8.91 7.23
N GLY A 79 0.50 -8.21 6.21
CA GLY A 79 -0.14 -8.17 4.91
C GLY A 79 0.83 -8.00 3.74
N VAL A 80 0.36 -8.33 2.54
CA VAL A 80 1.07 -8.13 1.27
C VAL A 80 0.17 -7.35 0.32
N THR A 81 0.65 -6.25 -0.27
CA THR A 81 -0.15 -5.38 -1.14
C THR A 81 -0.79 -6.17 -2.27
N ASN A 82 -2.11 -6.08 -2.40
CA ASN A 82 -2.88 -6.85 -3.37
C ASN A 82 -3.59 -5.95 -4.39
N TRP A 83 -4.42 -5.01 -3.91
CA TRP A 83 -5.24 -4.19 -4.79
C TRP A 83 -5.36 -2.75 -4.30
N VAL A 84 -5.64 -1.87 -5.26
CA VAL A 84 -5.80 -0.42 -5.08
C VAL A 84 -7.17 -0.01 -5.61
N SER A 85 -7.71 1.11 -5.13
CA SER A 85 -8.97 1.64 -5.64
C SER A 85 -8.85 2.05 -7.11
N GLY A 86 -9.89 1.74 -7.91
CA GLY A 86 -10.00 2.23 -9.28
C GLY A 86 -10.13 3.76 -9.39
N ALA A 87 -10.53 4.44 -8.30
CA ALA A 87 -10.54 5.90 -8.23
C ALA A 87 -9.14 6.51 -7.99
N GLY A 88 -8.10 5.67 -7.83
CA GLY A 88 -6.72 6.09 -7.59
C GLY A 88 -6.32 6.03 -6.11
N CYS A 89 -5.01 6.03 -5.88
CA CYS A 89 -4.43 5.86 -4.55
C CYS A 89 -4.43 7.12 -3.66
N GLN A 90 -4.91 8.25 -4.20
CA GLN A 90 -5.06 9.51 -3.47
C GLN A 90 -6.54 9.86 -3.18
N ALA A 91 -7.46 8.95 -3.51
CA ALA A 91 -8.89 9.17 -3.38
C ALA A 91 -9.43 8.93 -1.95
N GLY A 92 -8.57 8.55 -0.99
CA GLY A 92 -8.99 8.30 0.39
C GLY A 92 -9.73 6.98 0.61
N HIS A 93 -9.77 6.09 -0.38
CA HIS A 93 -10.34 4.77 -0.23
C HIS A 93 -9.40 3.80 0.51
N PRO A 94 -9.94 2.81 1.25
CA PRO A 94 -9.14 1.77 1.89
C PRO A 94 -8.18 1.06 0.93
N ALA A 95 -6.99 0.72 1.43
CA ALA A 95 -6.02 -0.10 0.71
C ALA A 95 -6.16 -1.58 1.11
N GLY A 96 -6.03 -2.49 0.13
CA GLY A 96 -6.25 -3.92 0.30
C GLY A 96 -4.98 -4.76 0.26
N PHE A 97 -4.82 -5.64 1.24
CA PHE A 97 -3.66 -6.52 1.42
C PHE A 97 -4.11 -7.98 1.55
N GLN A 98 -3.35 -8.92 0.97
CA GLN A 98 -3.47 -10.33 1.33
C GLN A 98 -3.07 -10.51 2.80
N ARG A 99 -3.92 -11.17 3.58
CA ARG A 99 -3.72 -11.46 5.00
C ARG A 99 -2.68 -12.56 5.16
N VAL A 100 -1.51 -12.25 5.69
CA VAL A 100 -0.44 -13.26 5.88
C VAL A 100 -0.92 -14.41 6.76
N THR A 101 -1.67 -14.13 7.83
CA THR A 101 -2.19 -15.17 8.74
C THR A 101 -3.13 -16.17 8.07
N TYR A 102 -3.79 -15.78 6.96
CA TYR A 102 -4.64 -16.69 6.18
C TYR A 102 -3.82 -17.71 5.39
N HIS A 103 -2.57 -17.36 5.04
CA HIS A 103 -1.69 -18.15 4.19
C HIS A 103 -0.57 -18.86 4.98
N LEU A 104 -0.57 -18.78 6.31
CA LEU A 104 0.51 -19.35 7.13
C LEU A 104 0.72 -20.84 6.86
N ASP A 105 -0.35 -21.63 6.81
CA ASP A 105 -0.25 -23.07 6.53
C ASP A 105 0.39 -23.34 5.17
N TRP A 106 -0.03 -22.62 4.14
CA TRP A 106 0.59 -22.71 2.82
C TRP A 106 2.08 -22.32 2.86
N ILE A 107 2.44 -21.25 3.57
CA ILE A 107 3.83 -20.80 3.72
C ILE A 107 4.66 -21.89 4.41
N ARG A 108 4.19 -22.45 5.52
CA ARG A 108 4.87 -23.55 6.23
C ARG A 108 5.10 -24.73 5.29
N ASP A 109 4.05 -25.14 4.59
CA ASP A 109 4.08 -26.36 3.77
C ASP A 109 5.05 -26.23 2.57
N HIS A 110 5.32 -25.01 2.10
CA HIS A 110 6.21 -24.77 0.95
C HIS A 110 7.62 -24.29 1.34
N THR A 111 7.81 -23.76 2.54
CA THR A 111 9.11 -23.19 2.97
C THR A 111 9.73 -23.91 4.15
N GLY A 112 8.96 -24.70 4.91
CA GLY A 112 9.37 -25.28 6.18
C GLY A 112 9.50 -24.26 7.33
N ILE A 113 9.19 -22.98 7.08
CA ILE A 113 9.24 -21.94 8.11
C ILE A 113 8.05 -22.13 9.07
N ALA A 114 8.37 -22.53 10.30
CA ALA A 114 7.41 -22.61 11.39
C ALA A 114 7.24 -21.25 12.08
N TYR A 115 6.02 -20.95 12.48
CA TYR A 115 5.63 -19.75 13.22
C TYR A 115 5.12 -20.20 14.59
N TYR A 116 5.92 -19.96 15.63
CA TYR A 116 5.63 -20.26 17.03
C TYR A 116 5.47 -18.98 17.86
#